data_AF-A0A7C2WI94-F1
#
_entry.id   AF-A0A7C2WI94-F1
#
_cell.length_a   1.000
_cell.length_b   1.000
_cell.length_c   1.000
_cell.angle_alpha   90.00
_cell.angle_beta   90.00
_cell.angle_gamma   90.00
#
_symmetry.space_group_name_H-M   'P 1'
#
loop_
_entity.id
_entity.type
_entity.pdbx_description
1 polymer ?
#
loop_
_entity_poly.entity_id
_entity_poly.type
_entity_poly.pdbx_seq_one_letter_code
_entity_poly.pdbx_strand_id
1 'polypeptide(L)' 'MIFDDERLAKTTLANLGTTVQEIQEAMLEEVHDFVGDAPRSDDLTLVILKRDVPLT' A
#
# COMPACT_ATOMS: atom_id res chain seq x y z
N MET A 1 -16.85 -5.95 -4.91
CA MET A 1 -15.43 -6.33 -5.08
C MET A 1 -14.72 -5.94 -3.80
N ILE A 2 -13.75 -6.71 -3.30
CA ILE A 2 -13.06 -6.43 -2.03
C ILE A 2 -11.58 -6.13 -2.33
N PHE A 3 -10.99 -5.19 -1.58
CA PHE A 3 -9.55 -4.98 -1.54
C PHE A 3 -8.94 -5.98 -0.55
N ASP A 4 -8.11 -6.89 -1.01
CA ASP A 4 -7.69 -8.08 -0.26
C ASP A 4 -6.17 -8.21 -0.12
N ASP A 5 -5.76 -9.25 0.61
CA ASP A 5 -4.37 -9.52 0.96
C ASP A 5 -3.48 -9.75 -0.26
N GLU A 6 -4.03 -10.24 -1.38
CA GLU A 6 -3.25 -10.47 -2.60
C GLU A 6 -2.79 -9.15 -3.22
N ARG A 7 -3.70 -8.16 -3.30
CA ARG A 7 -3.35 -6.81 -3.78
C ARG A 7 -2.36 -6.13 -2.84
N LEU A 8 -2.60 -6.22 -1.53
CA LEU A 8 -1.67 -5.70 -0.52
C LEU A 8 -0.26 -6.27 -0.68
N ALA A 9 -0.15 -7.59 -0.80
CA ALA A 9 1.12 -8.28 -0.96
C ALA A 9 1.80 -7.90 -2.28
N LYS A 10 1.06 -7.91 -3.38
CA LYS A 10 1.60 -7.57 -4.71
C LYS A 10 2.16 -6.16 -4.76
N THR A 11 1.42 -5.17 -4.26
CA THR A 11 1.86 -3.76 -4.26
C THR A 11 3.07 -3.55 -3.35
N THR A 12 3.09 -4.20 -2.19
CA THR A 12 4.25 -4.14 -1.27
C THR A 12 5.49 -4.79 -1.89
N LEU A 13 5.35 -5.97 -2.51
CA LEU A 13 6.45 -6.70 -3.15
C LEU A 13 7.02 -5.95 -4.35
N ALA A 14 6.17 -5.29 -5.13
CA ALA A 14 6.60 -4.47 -6.27
C ALA A 14 7.46 -3.25 -5.84
N ASN A 15 7.32 -2.81 -4.59
CA ASN A 15 8.01 -1.65 -4.03
C ASN A 15 9.09 -2.03 -3.01
N LEU A 16 9.63 -3.26 -3.07
CA LEU A 16 10.76 -3.63 -2.21
C LEU A 16 11.99 -2.75 -2.51
N GLY A 17 12.63 -2.28 -1.44
CA GLY A 17 13.84 -1.44 -1.53
C GLY A 17 13.55 0.06 -1.56
N THR A 18 12.30 0.49 -1.74
CA THR A 18 11.90 1.90 -1.67
C THR A 18 11.68 2.35 -0.23
N THR A 19 11.50 3.65 -0.03
CA THR A 19 11.17 4.25 1.27
C THR A 19 9.77 3.86 1.73
N VAL A 20 9.50 4.00 3.02
CA VAL A 20 8.14 3.76 3.57
C VAL A 20 7.11 4.68 2.92
N GLN A 21 7.50 5.92 2.64
CA GLN A 21 6.66 6.92 1.99
C GLN A 21 6.27 6.48 0.57
N GLU A 22 7.21 5.98 -0.22
CA GLU A 22 6.94 5.47 -1.57
C GLU A 22 6.00 4.24 -1.52
N ILE A 23 6.17 3.34 -0.55
CA ILE A 23 5.24 2.21 -0.36
C ILE A 23 3.85 2.71 0.03
N GLN A 24 3.76 3.74 0.88
CA GLN A 24 2.49 4.33 1.29
C GLN A 24 1.76 4.96 0.10
N GLU A 25 2.46 5.73 -0.72
CA GLU A 25 1.90 6.38 -1.91
C GLU A 25 1.39 5.34 -2.92
N ALA A 26 2.20 4.33 -3.24
CA ALA A 26 1.80 3.25 -4.13
C ALA A 26 0.58 2.47 -3.62
N MET A 27 0.46 2.28 -2.30
CA MET A 27 -0.69 1.60 -1.70
C MET A 27 -1.97 2.44 -1.79
N LEU A 28 -1.88 3.75 -1.57
CA LEU A 28 -3.03 4.65 -1.71
C LEU A 28 -3.48 4.77 -3.18
N GLU A 29 -2.53 4.79 -4.12
CA GLU A 29 -2.82 4.76 -5.56
C GLU A 29 -3.56 3.47 -5.95
N GLU A 30 -3.07 2.30 -5.55
CA GLU A 30 -3.74 1.01 -5.82
C GLU A 30 -5.16 0.95 -5.20
N VAL A 31 -5.36 1.51 -4.00
CA VAL A 31 -6.69 1.61 -3.40
C VAL A 31 -7.60 2.53 -4.21
N HIS A 32 -7.11 3.69 -4.66
CA HIS A 32 -7.88 4.59 -5.52
C HIS A 32 -8.24 3.93 -6.85
N ASP A 33 -7.30 3.26 -7.51
CA ASP A 33 -7.53 2.55 -8.77
C ASP A 33 -8.54 1.41 -8.61
N PHE A 34 -8.48 0.70 -7.47
CA PHE A 34 -9.42 -0.35 -7.15
C PHE A 34 -10.86 0.18 -6.93
N VAL A 35 -11.00 1.27 -6.20
CA VAL A 35 -12.30 1.90 -5.91
C VAL A 35 -12.87 2.59 -7.17
N GLY A 36 -12.00 3.17 -8.00
CA GLY A 36 -12.37 3.98 -9.15
C GLY A 36 -13.26 5.16 -8.71
N ASP A 37 -14.38 5.35 -9.43
CA ASP A 37 -15.35 6.41 -9.14
C ASP A 37 -16.37 6.03 -8.04
N ALA A 38 -16.24 4.85 -7.43
CA ALA A 38 -17.20 4.41 -6.41
C ALA A 38 -17.04 5.27 -5.12
N PRO A 39 -18.15 5.60 -4.43
CA PRO A 39 -18.06 6.32 -3.18
C PRO A 39 -17.32 5.48 -2.12
N ARG A 40 -16.47 6.14 -1.33
CA ARG A 40 -15.73 5.48 -0.25
C ARG A 40 -16.71 4.86 0.74
N SER A 41 -16.54 3.58 1.04
CA SER A 41 -17.46 2.82 1.88
C SER A 41 -17.14 2.87 3.38
N ASP A 42 -15.91 3.19 3.77
CA ASP A 42 -15.43 3.24 5.16
C ASP A 42 -14.18 4.12 5.31
N ASP A 43 -13.75 4.41 6.55
CA ASP A 43 -12.48 5.08 6.83
C ASP A 43 -11.30 4.12 6.66
N LEU A 44 -10.23 4.57 5.98
CA LEU A 44 -9.00 3.80 5.79
C LEU A 44 -7.91 4.30 6.76
N THR A 45 -7.28 3.38 7.48
CA THR A 45 -6.06 3.63 8.25
C THR A 45 -4.95 2.71 7.77
N LEU A 46 -3.79 3.27 7.41
CA LEU A 46 -2.62 2.54 6.95
C LEU A 46 -1.41 2.86 7.82
N VAL A 47 -0.74 1.82 8.33
CA VAL A 47 0.52 1.93 9.08
C VAL A 47 1.53 0.99 8.43
N ILE A 48 2.65 1.54 7.99
CA ILE A 48 3.74 0.77 7.37
C ILE A 48 4.95 0.81 8.29
N LEU A 49 5.48 -0.37 8.60
CA LEU A 49 6.70 -0.53 9.38
C LEU A 49 7.77 -1.13 8.49
N LYS A 50 8.90 -0.41 8.34
CA LYS A 50 10.09 -0.93 7.67
C LYS A 50 11.19 -1.10 8.70
N ARG A 51 11.83 -2.25 8.69
CA ARG A 51 13.07 -2.46 9.42
C ARG A 51 14.21 -1.85 8.63
N ASP A 52 14.83 -0.81 9.17
CA ASP A 52 16.11 -0.37 8.66
C ASP A 52 17.16 -1.43 9.00
N VAL A 53 17.83 -1.94 7.97
CA VAL A 53 19.03 -2.74 8.15
C VAL A 53 20.19 -1.76 8.16
N PRO A 54 20.94 -1.62 9.28
CA PRO A 54 22.14 -0.80 9.29
C PRO A 54 23.09 -1.27 8.18
N LEU A 55 23.59 -0.35 7.36
CA LEU A 55 24.71 -0.62 6.46
C LEU A 55 25.91 -0.98 7.34
N THR A 56 26.21 -2.27 7.45
CA THR A 56 27.43 -2.80 8.09
C THR A 56 28.66 -2.49 7.26
#